data_AF-A0A2D8F798-F1
#
_entry.id   AF-A0A2D8F798-F1
#
_cell.length_a   1.000
_cell.length_b   1.000
_cell.length_c   1.000
_cell.angle_alpha   90.00
_cell.angle_beta   90.00
_cell.angle_gamma   90.00
#
_symmetry.space_group_name_H-M   'P 1'
#
loop_
_entity.id
_entity.type
_entity.pdbx_description
1 polymer ?
#
loop_
_entity_poly.entity_id
_entity_poly.type
_entity_poly.pdbx_seq_one_letter_code
_entity_poly.pdbx_strand_id
1 'polypeptide(L)'
;MARGAKEPQHEMTYSERVKASSKGGSLGKRMNASKRRQRTPTVSRAPRLCCATDAAREEATARMLADLRDARLDRSWVNGAWKMQAPTWFLRKHKRHLHHLPDDVRVKLNLR
;
A
#
# COMPACT_ATOMS: atom_id res chain seq x y z
N MET A 1 -70.56 -33.68 -5.51
CA MET A 1 -69.94 -32.35 -5.72
C MET A 1 -68.64 -32.30 -4.93
N ALA A 2 -67.54 -31.99 -5.63
CA ALA A 2 -66.17 -32.10 -5.16
C ALA A 2 -65.82 -31.07 -4.07
N ARG A 3 -65.19 -31.51 -2.98
CA ARG A 3 -64.42 -30.65 -2.08
C ARG A 3 -62.95 -31.03 -2.25
N GLY A 4 -62.22 -30.19 -2.98
CA GLY A 4 -60.79 -30.37 -3.24
C GLY A 4 -60.01 -30.35 -1.92
N ALA A 5 -59.35 -31.46 -1.62
CA ALA A 5 -58.33 -31.52 -0.58
C ALA A 5 -57.10 -30.75 -1.08
N LYS A 6 -56.75 -29.64 -0.42
CA LYS A 6 -55.44 -29.00 -0.59
C LYS A 6 -54.41 -29.89 0.11
N GLU A 7 -53.51 -30.50 -0.65
CA GLU A 7 -52.33 -31.17 -0.11
C GLU A 7 -51.52 -30.20 0.76
N PRO A 8 -50.96 -30.64 1.90
CA PRO A 8 -50.03 -29.83 2.67
C PRO A 8 -48.76 -29.62 1.86
N GLN A 9 -48.38 -28.35 1.65
CA GLN A 9 -47.10 -28.02 1.03
C GLN A 9 -45.98 -28.47 1.96
N HIS A 10 -45.19 -29.43 1.50
CA HIS A 10 -44.02 -29.94 2.22
C HIS A 10 -42.98 -28.83 2.38
N GLU A 11 -42.92 -28.21 3.55
CA GLU A 11 -41.83 -27.29 3.91
C GLU A 11 -40.55 -28.08 4.13
N MET A 12 -39.61 -27.96 3.18
CA MET A 12 -38.28 -28.54 3.34
C MET A 12 -37.60 -27.98 4.59
N THR A 13 -37.13 -28.88 5.44
CA THR A 13 -36.41 -28.54 6.64
C THR A 13 -35.10 -27.81 6.32
N TYR A 14 -34.60 -27.01 7.27
CA TYR A 14 -33.35 -26.29 7.12
C TYR A 14 -32.17 -27.20 6.73
N SER A 15 -32.14 -28.41 7.29
CA SER A 15 -31.17 -29.47 6.98
C SER A 15 -31.23 -29.97 5.54
N GLU A 16 -32.42 -30.07 4.95
CA GLU A 16 -32.59 -30.43 3.53
C GLU A 16 -32.15 -29.29 2.60
N ARG A 17 -32.36 -28.04 3.02
CA ARG A 17 -31.94 -26.85 2.29
C ARG A 17 -30.41 -26.72 2.19
N VAL A 18 -29.70 -27.09 3.26
CA VAL A 18 -28.22 -27.08 3.31
C VAL A 18 -27.63 -28.20 2.45
N LYS A 19 -28.23 -29.40 2.46
CA LYS A 19 -27.80 -30.52 1.59
C LYS A 19 -28.02 -30.22 0.11
N ALA A 20 -29.12 -29.55 -0.26
CA ALA A 20 -29.37 -29.14 -1.64
C ALA A 20 -28.37 -28.09 -2.16
N SER A 21 -27.92 -27.16 -1.30
CA SER A 21 -26.94 -26.13 -1.68
C SER A 21 -25.52 -26.67 -1.91
N SER A 22 -25.23 -27.88 -1.43
CA SER A 22 -23.88 -28.48 -1.51
C SER A 22 -23.60 -29.18 -2.86
N LYS A 23 -24.56 -29.18 -3.78
CA LYS A 23 -24.48 -29.86 -5.10
C LYS A 23 -24.40 -28.88 -6.28
N GLY A 24 -23.91 -27.66 -6.05
CA GLY A 24 -23.61 -26.67 -7.10
C GLY A 24 -22.13 -26.69 -7.51
N GLY A 25 -21.72 -27.75 -8.18
CA GLY A 25 -20.35 -27.95 -8.66
C GLY A 25 -19.84 -26.85 -9.60
N SER A 26 -18.78 -26.18 -9.17
CA SER A 26 -17.48 -25.94 -9.85
C SER A 26 -17.38 -25.54 -11.35
N LEU A 27 -18.47 -25.25 -12.07
CA LEU A 27 -18.43 -24.96 -13.52
C LEU A 27 -18.37 -23.47 -13.91
N GLY A 28 -18.44 -22.54 -12.96
CA GLY A 28 -18.40 -21.10 -13.24
C GLY A 28 -17.01 -20.43 -13.20
N LYS A 29 -15.97 -21.12 -12.70
CA LYS A 29 -14.68 -20.47 -12.35
C LYS A 29 -13.56 -20.58 -13.37
N ARG A 30 -13.77 -21.19 -14.54
CA ARG A 30 -12.69 -21.43 -15.53
C ARG A 30 -12.72 -20.56 -16.79
N MET A 31 -13.64 -19.59 -16.91
CA MET A 31 -13.78 -18.77 -18.12
C MET A 31 -13.26 -17.33 -18.01
N ASN A 32 -12.38 -17.02 -17.06
CA ASN A 32 -11.72 -15.71 -17.01
C ASN A 32 -10.23 -15.74 -16.68
N ALA A 33 -9.55 -16.87 -16.93
CA ALA A 33 -8.10 -16.98 -16.75
C ALA A 33 -7.30 -16.51 -17.99
N SER A 34 -7.93 -16.41 -19.17
CA SER A 34 -7.24 -16.04 -20.42
C SER A 34 -7.25 -14.54 -20.75
N LYS A 35 -7.93 -13.71 -19.96
CA LYS A 35 -7.70 -12.25 -19.93
C LYS A 35 -6.67 -11.89 -18.86
N ARG A 36 -5.64 -12.71 -18.70
CA ARG A 36 -4.44 -12.39 -17.94
C ARG A 36 -3.71 -11.26 -18.67
N ARG A 37 -4.23 -10.05 -18.48
CA ARG A 37 -3.58 -8.76 -18.58
C ARG A 37 -2.41 -8.79 -19.56
N GLN A 38 -2.69 -8.59 -20.83
CA GLN A 38 -1.78 -7.78 -21.62
C GLN A 38 -1.76 -6.41 -20.94
N ARG A 39 -0.90 -6.27 -19.91
CA ARG A 39 -0.47 -4.98 -19.41
C ARG A 39 0.12 -4.32 -20.64
N THR A 40 -0.58 -3.34 -21.18
CA THR A 40 0.03 -2.37 -22.08
C THR A 40 1.36 -1.98 -21.42
N PRO A 41 2.50 -2.09 -22.13
CA PRO A 41 3.76 -1.61 -21.58
C PRO A 41 3.52 -0.15 -21.23
N THR A 42 3.46 0.12 -19.92
CA THR A 42 3.31 1.48 -19.45
C THR A 42 4.58 2.15 -19.91
N VAL A 43 4.48 2.98 -20.94
CA VAL A 43 5.58 3.79 -21.48
C VAL A 43 6.34 4.28 -20.27
N SER A 44 7.59 3.83 -20.15
CA SER A 44 8.43 4.04 -18.98
C SER A 44 8.43 5.53 -18.66
N ARG A 45 7.58 5.93 -17.71
CA ARG A 45 7.44 7.32 -17.33
C ARG A 45 8.83 7.72 -16.87
N ALA A 46 9.48 8.62 -17.61
CA ALA A 46 10.82 9.07 -17.30
C ALA A 46 10.89 9.37 -15.79
N PRO A 47 11.94 8.90 -15.09
CA PRO A 47 12.06 9.13 -13.67
C PRO A 47 11.87 10.62 -13.42
N ARG A 48 10.90 10.97 -12.57
CA ARG A 48 10.68 12.36 -12.18
C ARG A 48 11.93 12.80 -11.45
N LEU A 49 12.83 13.49 -12.16
CA LEU A 49 14.02 14.07 -11.59
C LEU A 49 13.58 15.02 -10.47
N CYS A 50 14.12 14.81 -9.27
CA CYS A 50 13.76 15.62 -8.12
C CYS A 50 14.34 17.04 -8.21
N CYS A 51 15.51 17.17 -8.83
CA CYS A 51 16.18 18.44 -9.15
C CYS A 51 16.50 18.48 -10.66
N ALA A 52 16.45 19.68 -11.24
CA ALA A 52 16.72 19.87 -12.67
C ALA A 52 18.23 19.92 -13.00
N THR A 53 19.06 20.33 -12.04
CA THR A 53 20.51 20.52 -12.21
C THR A 53 21.27 20.02 -10.98
N ASP A 54 22.57 19.71 -11.14
CA ASP A 54 23.44 19.36 -10.01
C ASP A 54 23.58 20.52 -9.01
N ALA A 55 23.64 21.76 -9.49
CA ALA A 55 23.66 22.94 -8.62
C ALA A 55 22.42 23.02 -7.71
N ALA A 56 21.23 22.75 -8.25
CA ALA A 56 19.99 22.72 -7.46
C ALA A 56 19.98 21.55 -6.46
N ARG A 57 20.62 20.42 -6.80
CA ARG A 57 20.81 19.30 -5.88
C ARG A 57 21.71 19.68 -4.71
N GLU A 58 22.85 20.30 -4.99
CA GLU A 58 23.80 20.74 -3.98
C GLU A 58 23.18 21.79 -3.05
N GLU A 59 22.47 22.76 -3.61
CA GLU A 59 21.75 23.78 -2.84
C GLU A 59 20.66 23.16 -1.94
N ALA A 60 19.86 22.22 -2.47
CA ALA A 60 18.86 21.52 -1.66
C ALA A 60 19.52 20.72 -0.52
N THR A 61 20.66 20.08 -0.80
CA THR A 61 21.41 19.31 0.20
C THR A 61 21.97 20.23 1.29
N ALA A 62 22.59 21.34 0.90
CA ALA A 62 23.12 22.33 1.83
C ALA A 62 22.01 22.90 2.75
N ARG A 63 20.84 23.23 2.19
CA ARG A 63 19.68 23.68 2.95
C ARG A 63 19.18 22.63 3.94
N MET A 64 19.10 21.37 3.53
CA MET A 64 18.72 20.28 4.43
C MET A 64 19.71 20.13 5.59
N LEU A 65 21.01 20.18 5.31
CA LEU A 65 22.05 20.06 6.35
C LEU A 65 22.03 21.24 7.31
N ALA A 66 21.78 22.46 6.82
CA ALA A 66 21.61 23.65 7.66
C ALA A 66 20.39 23.50 8.58
N ASP A 67 19.23 23.11 8.02
CA ASP A 67 18.01 22.86 8.78
C ASP A 67 18.24 21.79 9.87
N LEU A 68 19.04 20.74 9.60
CA LEU A 68 19.35 19.68 10.56
C LEU A 68 20.33 20.11 11.65
N ARG A 69 21.25 21.04 11.35
CA ARG A 69 22.26 21.52 12.31
C ARG A 69 21.60 22.22 13.50
N ASP A 70 20.57 23.01 13.23
CA ASP A 70 19.84 23.78 14.26
C ASP A 70 18.61 23.03 14.79
N ALA A 71 18.25 21.90 14.17
CA ALA A 71 17.11 21.11 14.57
C ALA A 71 17.39 20.29 15.84
N ARG A 72 16.43 20.33 16.76
CA ARG A 72 16.32 19.30 17.79
C ARG A 72 15.73 18.04 17.17
N LEU A 73 16.51 16.96 17.13
CA LEU A 73 16.10 15.67 16.60
C LEU A 73 15.05 14.98 17.48
N ASP A 74 14.14 14.25 16.84
CA ASP A 74 13.14 13.43 17.50
C ASP A 74 13.77 12.11 17.99
N ARG A 75 13.14 11.44 18.95
CA ARG A 75 13.52 10.09 19.38
C ARG A 75 12.37 9.13 19.12
N SER A 76 12.69 7.97 18.54
CA SER A 76 11.71 6.91 18.32
C SER A 76 12.25 5.56 18.79
N TRP A 77 11.36 4.71 19.31
CA TRP A 77 11.71 3.35 19.71
C TRP A 77 11.61 2.44 18.48
N VAL A 78 12.75 1.91 18.03
CA VAL A 78 12.84 1.10 16.80
C VAL A 78 13.73 -0.11 17.05
N ASN A 79 13.20 -1.30 16.79
CA ASN A 79 13.90 -2.59 16.97
C ASN A 79 14.52 -2.77 18.38
N GLY A 80 13.77 -2.40 19.42
CA GLY A 80 14.21 -2.60 20.81
C GLY A 80 15.24 -1.60 21.34
N ALA A 81 15.47 -0.49 20.62
CA ALA A 81 16.35 0.59 21.05
C ALA A 81 15.76 1.97 20.75
N TRP A 82 16.10 2.96 21.58
CA TRP A 82 15.86 4.37 21.25
C TRP A 82 16.82 4.81 20.15
N LYS A 83 16.27 5.31 19.04
CA LYS A 83 17.03 5.88 17.94
C LYS A 83 16.68 7.35 17.76
N MET A 84 17.67 8.13 17.34
CA MET A 84 17.46 9.49 16.88
C MET A 84 16.81 9.46 15.49
N GLN A 85 15.89 10.38 15.25
CA GLN A 85 15.16 10.49 13.99
C GLN A 85 15.08 11.94 13.54
N ALA A 86 15.05 12.16 12.23
CA ALA A 86 14.77 13.47 11.67
C ALA A 86 13.40 13.99 12.15
N PRO A 87 13.27 15.29 12.48
CA PRO A 87 12.00 15.85 12.91
C PRO A 87 10.89 15.69 11.88
N THR A 88 9.66 15.52 12.34
CA THR A 88 8.51 15.38 11.43
C THR A 88 8.35 16.58 10.48
N TRP A 89 8.60 17.80 10.95
CA TRP A 89 8.54 19.00 10.10
C TRP A 89 9.61 18.97 8.99
N PHE A 90 10.81 18.47 9.30
CA PHE A 90 11.92 18.34 8.34
C PHE A 90 11.56 17.34 7.24
N LEU A 91 11.04 16.17 7.63
CA LEU A 91 10.59 15.14 6.69
C LEU A 91 9.49 15.65 5.76
N ARG A 92 8.57 16.48 6.26
CA ARG A 92 7.51 17.09 5.46
C ARG A 92 8.06 18.13 4.49
N LYS A 93 8.94 19.02 4.96
CA LYS A 93 9.54 20.10 4.16
C LYS A 93 10.39 19.54 3.01
N HIS A 94 11.20 18.52 3.29
CA HIS A 94 12.21 18.01 2.36
C HIS A 94 11.90 16.65 1.74
N LYS A 95 10.66 16.15 1.88
CA LYS A 95 10.24 14.80 1.47
C LYS A 95 10.76 14.34 0.11
N ARG A 96 10.78 15.24 -0.88
CA ARG A 96 11.22 14.93 -2.24
C ARG A 96 12.75 14.82 -2.33
N HIS A 97 13.49 15.61 -1.55
CA HIS A 97 14.94 15.75 -1.62
C HIS A 97 15.71 14.87 -0.62
N LEU A 98 15.04 14.11 0.25
CA LEU A 98 15.71 13.28 1.28
C LEU A 98 16.75 12.30 0.72
N HIS A 99 16.60 11.86 -0.53
CA HIS A 99 17.55 10.97 -1.20
C HIS A 99 18.87 11.66 -1.61
N HIS A 100 18.96 13.00 -1.50
CA HIS A 100 20.21 13.74 -1.69
C HIS A 100 21.05 13.84 -0.41
N LEU A 101 20.48 13.50 0.76
CA LEU A 101 21.27 13.45 1.98
C LEU A 101 22.35 12.37 1.88
N PRO A 102 23.56 12.64 2.38
CA PRO A 102 24.61 11.62 2.51
C PRO A 102 24.11 10.39 3.28
N ASP A 103 24.58 9.20 2.89
CA ASP A 103 24.10 7.94 3.48
C ASP A 103 24.40 7.84 4.98
N ASP A 104 25.53 8.39 5.45
CA ASP A 104 25.85 8.43 6.87
C ASP A 104 24.85 9.27 7.67
N VAL A 105 24.38 10.38 7.10
CA VAL A 105 23.33 11.23 7.68
C VAL A 105 21.98 10.50 7.65
N ARG A 106 21.64 9.84 6.54
CA ARG A 106 20.39 9.06 6.42
C ARG A 106 20.33 7.94 7.45
N VAL A 107 21.42 7.20 7.65
CA VAL A 107 21.52 6.13 8.64
C VAL A 107 21.38 6.68 10.07
N LYS A 108 22.08 7.78 10.40
CA LYS A 108 21.99 8.43 11.73
C LYS A 108 20.58 8.92 12.05
N LEU A 109 19.85 9.39 11.04
CA LEU A 109 18.48 9.88 11.16
C LEU A 109 17.41 8.80 10.97
N ASN A 110 17.83 7.53 10.84
CA ASN A 110 16.96 6.38 10.61
C ASN A 110 16.02 6.56 9.39
N LEU A 111 16.56 7.16 8.32
CA LEU A 111 15.90 7.34 7.02
C LEU A 111 16.23 6.14 6.14
N ARG A 112 15.22 5.31 5.85
CA ARG A 112 15.33 4.19 4.90
C ARG A 112 14.97 4.67 3.50
#